data_AF-A0A3A0V1B9-F1
#
_entry.id   AF-A0A3A0V1B9-F1
#
_cell.length_a   1.000
_cell.length_b   1.000
_cell.length_c   1.000
_cell.angle_alpha   90.00
_cell.angle_beta   90.00
_cell.angle_gamma   90.00
#
_symmetry.space_group_name_H-M   'P 1'
#
loop_
_entity.id
_entity.type
_entity.pdbx_description
1 polymer ?
#
loop_
_entity_poly.entity_id
_entity_poly.type
_entity_poly.pdbx_seq_one_letter_code
_entity_poly.pdbx_strand_id
1 'polypeptide(L)'
;VLIKVKYSGINYKDALATVENSKIVSSYPMIPGIDLAGVVEHSDTHAFEKGDEVIVTGYDLGTSHFGGFSEYARVKEEWIVPLPKDLTLEEAMIYGTAGYTAGLAIEKLEHNGLSIEKKDILVRGATGGVGTLAIMMLDSIGFDVIASTGKKGAEDKLKALGAKEVISRIANSDQKALGKRTWQGVIDPVGGESLSQIVKQLDYNGMVAVIGMTAGAKFDSSVFPFILRGVSIIGIDSVYTEMRQRKHIWRRLAKDLK
;
A
#
# COMPACT_ATOMS: atom_id res chain seq x y z
N VAL A 1 -24.91 7.43 1.50
CA VAL A 1 -25.23 6.03 1.90
C VAL A 1 -24.87 5.82 3.36
N LEU A 2 -25.78 5.27 4.16
CA LEU A 2 -25.55 4.85 5.54
C LEU A 2 -25.16 3.37 5.57
N ILE A 3 -24.02 3.06 6.18
CA ILE A 3 -23.45 1.72 6.24
C ILE A 3 -23.40 1.28 7.70
N LYS A 4 -23.89 0.07 7.96
CA LYS A 4 -23.65 -0.65 9.21
C LYS A 4 -22.27 -1.31 9.11
N VAL A 5 -21.30 -0.69 9.79
CA VAL A 5 -19.90 -1.12 9.75
C VAL A 5 -19.76 -2.46 10.46
N LYS A 6 -19.02 -3.38 9.84
CA LYS A 6 -18.71 -4.70 10.40
C LYS A 6 -17.25 -4.82 10.79
N TYR A 7 -16.37 -4.29 9.95
CA TYR A 7 -14.93 -4.33 10.15
C TYR A 7 -14.30 -2.99 9.74
N SER A 8 -13.16 -2.69 10.35
CA SER A 8 -12.27 -1.57 10.01
C SER A 8 -10.82 -2.05 10.15
N GLY A 9 -9.90 -1.43 9.41
CA GLY A 9 -8.46 -1.63 9.57
C GLY A 9 -7.80 -0.58 10.47
N ILE A 10 -6.58 -0.85 10.93
CA ILE A 10 -5.70 0.15 11.56
C ILE A 10 -4.47 0.34 10.68
N ASN A 11 -4.32 1.54 10.13
CA ASN A 11 -3.19 1.93 9.31
C ASN A 11 -2.23 2.86 10.07
N TYR A 12 -1.05 3.08 9.49
CA TYR A 12 -0.10 4.07 10.02
C TYR A 12 -0.74 5.48 10.11
N LYS A 13 -1.60 5.83 9.16
CA LYS A 13 -2.32 7.11 9.13
C LYS A 13 -3.33 7.24 10.29
N ASP A 14 -4.00 6.15 10.66
CA ASP A 14 -4.94 6.13 11.80
C ASP A 14 -4.19 6.34 13.12
N ALA A 15 -3.02 5.72 13.28
CA ALA A 15 -2.17 5.95 14.44
C ALA A 15 -1.66 7.40 14.51
N LEU A 16 -1.35 8.03 13.38
CA LEU A 16 -0.99 9.44 13.35
C LEU A 16 -2.18 10.36 13.65
N ALA A 17 -3.41 9.96 13.31
CA ALA A 17 -4.61 10.72 13.65
C ALA A 17 -4.82 10.86 15.17
N THR A 18 -4.21 10.00 15.99
CA THR A 18 -4.27 10.11 17.46
C THR A 18 -3.11 10.91 18.06
N VAL A 19 -2.18 11.43 17.24
CA VAL A 19 -1.02 12.20 17.69
C VAL A 19 -1.30 13.70 17.54
N GLU A 20 -1.05 14.45 18.62
CA GLU A 20 -1.18 15.91 18.60
C GLU A 20 -0.28 16.54 17.53
N ASN A 21 -0.79 17.55 16.82
CA ASN A 21 -0.05 18.26 15.75
C ASN A 21 0.38 17.41 14.54
N SER A 22 -0.16 16.20 14.35
CA SER A 22 0.13 15.37 13.17
C SER A 22 -0.41 15.94 11.85
N LYS A 23 -1.35 16.89 11.94
CA LYS A 23 -2.07 17.52 10.81
C LYS A 23 -2.84 16.53 9.92
N ILE A 24 -3.10 15.31 10.41
CA ILE A 24 -3.89 14.30 9.70
C ILE A 24 -5.39 14.61 9.79
N VAL A 25 -5.86 14.97 10.98
CA VAL A 25 -7.26 15.36 11.23
C VAL A 25 -7.40 16.85 11.02
N SER A 26 -8.39 17.27 10.21
CA SER A 26 -8.60 18.68 9.89
C SER A 26 -9.27 19.47 11.02
N SER A 27 -10.14 18.83 11.80
CA SER A 27 -10.87 19.43 12.92
C SER A 27 -11.39 18.36 13.90
N TYR A 28 -11.55 18.74 15.17
CA TYR A 28 -12.06 17.88 16.24
C TYR A 28 -13.40 18.42 16.79
N PRO A 29 -14.31 17.57 17.32
CA PRO A 29 -14.17 16.12 17.51
C PRO A 29 -14.22 15.33 16.19
N MET A 30 -13.52 14.19 16.15
CA MET A 30 -13.39 13.34 14.96
C MET A 30 -13.56 11.86 15.33
N ILE A 31 -14.22 11.10 14.46
CA ILE A 31 -14.22 9.63 14.47
C ILE A 31 -13.17 9.17 13.44
N PRO A 32 -12.02 8.58 13.86
CA PRO A 32 -10.99 8.11 12.92
C PRO A 32 -11.39 6.81 12.19
N GLY A 33 -10.44 6.25 11.43
CA GLY A 33 -10.60 5.01 10.68
C GLY A 33 -10.77 5.28 9.19
N ILE A 34 -9.68 5.21 8.44
CA ILE A 34 -9.67 5.47 6.99
C ILE A 34 -10.21 4.33 6.12
N ASP A 35 -10.58 3.22 6.76
CA ASP A 35 -11.12 2.02 6.13
C ASP A 35 -12.41 1.60 6.82
N LEU A 36 -13.36 1.07 6.07
CA LEU A 36 -14.46 0.28 6.60
C LEU A 36 -14.96 -0.74 5.58
N ALA A 37 -15.47 -1.85 6.08
CA ALA A 37 -16.32 -2.78 5.34
C ALA A 37 -17.61 -3.02 6.12
N GLY A 38 -18.74 -3.05 5.42
CA GLY A 38 -20.03 -3.23 6.07
C GLY A 38 -21.17 -3.49 5.09
N VAL A 39 -22.37 -3.36 5.62
CA VAL A 39 -23.62 -3.60 4.87
C VAL A 39 -24.37 -2.28 4.78
N VAL A 40 -24.87 -1.92 3.61
CA VAL A 40 -25.71 -0.74 3.42
C VAL A 40 -27.00 -0.91 4.24
N GLU A 41 -27.24 0.02 5.17
CA GLU A 41 -28.46 0.06 5.99
C GLU A 41 -29.53 0.93 5.32
N HIS A 42 -29.11 2.04 4.70
CA HIS A 42 -29.99 2.97 3.98
C HIS A 42 -29.22 3.72 2.89
N SER A 43 -29.87 4.02 1.76
CA SER A 43 -29.32 4.83 0.67
C SER A 43 -30.33 5.88 0.22
N ASP A 44 -29.84 7.11 0.00
CA ASP A 44 -30.62 8.18 -0.64
C ASP A 44 -30.39 8.23 -2.16
N THR A 45 -29.63 7.27 -2.70
CA THR A 45 -29.27 7.18 -4.12
C THR A 45 -29.62 5.82 -4.69
N HIS A 46 -29.74 5.72 -6.01
CA HIS A 46 -30.06 4.48 -6.71
C HIS A 46 -28.84 3.57 -6.96
N ALA A 47 -27.63 4.01 -6.61
CA ALA A 47 -26.41 3.24 -6.88
C ALA A 47 -26.21 2.06 -5.91
N PHE A 48 -26.87 2.10 -4.74
CA PHE A 48 -26.74 1.09 -3.69
C PHE A 48 -28.08 0.89 -2.98
N GLU A 49 -28.36 -0.35 -2.61
CA GLU A 49 -29.59 -0.76 -1.93
C GLU A 49 -29.28 -1.34 -0.55
N LYS A 50 -30.31 -1.38 0.31
CA LYS A 50 -30.18 -2.00 1.64
C LYS A 50 -29.78 -3.47 1.50
N GLY A 51 -28.75 -3.89 2.22
CA GLY A 51 -28.22 -5.25 2.17
C GLY A 51 -26.97 -5.40 1.30
N ASP A 52 -26.61 -4.40 0.50
CA ASP A 52 -25.37 -4.45 -0.28
C ASP A 52 -24.14 -4.48 0.63
N GLU A 53 -23.23 -5.41 0.36
CA GLU A 53 -21.93 -5.49 1.03
C GLU A 53 -20.91 -4.58 0.33
N VAL A 54 -20.24 -3.74 1.11
CA VAL A 54 -19.46 -2.62 0.57
C VAL A 54 -18.16 -2.39 1.32
N ILE A 55 -17.19 -1.83 0.61
CA ILE A 55 -15.88 -1.38 1.09
C ILE A 55 -15.75 0.12 0.86
N VAL A 56 -15.16 0.83 1.82
CA VAL A 56 -14.74 2.23 1.65
C VAL A 56 -13.33 2.39 2.21
N THR A 57 -12.40 2.86 1.38
CA THR A 57 -11.02 3.17 1.79
C THR A 57 -10.58 4.50 1.18
N GLY A 58 -9.87 5.33 1.95
CA GLY A 58 -9.31 6.60 1.48
C GLY A 58 -10.32 7.75 1.40
N TYR A 59 -10.18 8.60 0.37
CA TYR A 59 -10.87 9.89 0.28
C TYR A 59 -10.69 10.73 1.56
N ASP A 60 -11.77 11.31 2.08
CA ASP A 60 -11.76 12.10 3.32
C ASP A 60 -12.09 11.26 4.57
N LEU A 61 -12.36 9.95 4.41
CA LEU A 61 -12.80 9.07 5.48
C LEU A 61 -11.75 8.99 6.60
N GLY A 62 -12.17 9.20 7.85
CA GLY A 62 -11.30 9.15 9.03
C GLY A 62 -10.33 10.32 9.18
N THR A 63 -10.37 11.33 8.31
CA THR A 63 -9.47 12.51 8.37
C THR A 63 -10.22 13.84 8.37
N SER A 64 -11.05 14.05 7.37
CA SER A 64 -11.86 15.26 7.14
C SER A 64 -13.35 14.94 7.20
N HIS A 65 -13.68 13.64 7.24
CA HIS A 65 -15.00 13.06 7.36
C HIS A 65 -14.96 11.93 8.39
N PHE A 66 -16.03 11.73 9.18
CA PHE A 66 -16.09 10.65 10.17
C PHE A 66 -15.88 9.27 9.53
N GLY A 67 -15.05 8.47 10.18
CA GLY A 67 -14.47 7.23 9.66
C GLY A 67 -15.13 5.94 10.16
N GLY A 68 -14.39 4.85 9.94
CA GLY A 68 -14.81 3.46 10.20
C GLY A 68 -14.76 3.00 11.66
N PHE A 69 -14.21 3.78 12.59
CA PHE A 69 -14.21 3.43 14.02
C PHE A 69 -15.54 3.77 14.70
N SER A 70 -16.64 3.34 14.08
CA SER A 70 -18.02 3.53 14.50
C SER A 70 -18.87 2.36 14.00
N GLU A 71 -19.93 1.99 14.71
CA GLU A 71 -20.88 0.96 14.27
C GLU A 71 -21.64 1.37 12.99
N TYR A 72 -21.74 2.67 12.73
CA TYR A 72 -22.35 3.22 11.53
C TYR A 72 -21.51 4.36 10.95
N ALA A 73 -21.45 4.42 9.62
CA ALA A 73 -20.82 5.51 8.89
C ALA A 73 -21.71 5.96 7.73
N ARG A 74 -21.83 7.28 7.52
CA ARG A 74 -22.55 7.83 6.36
C ARG A 74 -21.54 8.41 5.40
N VAL A 75 -21.43 7.85 4.20
CA VAL A 75 -20.45 8.27 3.20
C VAL A 75 -21.14 8.70 1.90
N LYS A 76 -20.38 9.37 1.02
CA LYS A 76 -20.82 9.67 -0.33
C LYS A 76 -20.75 8.40 -1.20
N GLU A 77 -21.66 8.25 -2.16
CA GLU A 77 -21.75 7.03 -2.97
C GLU A 77 -20.49 6.81 -3.83
N GLU A 78 -19.84 7.89 -4.27
CA GLU A 78 -18.65 7.86 -5.12
C GLU A 78 -17.41 7.31 -4.42
N TRP A 79 -17.45 7.10 -3.10
CA TRP A 79 -16.36 6.50 -2.34
C TRP A 79 -16.49 4.98 -2.22
N ILE A 80 -17.66 4.44 -2.55
CA ILE A 80 -18.04 3.07 -2.23
C ILE A 80 -17.62 2.12 -3.33
N VAL A 81 -16.94 1.05 -2.92
CA VAL A 81 -16.62 -0.11 -3.76
C VAL A 81 -17.55 -1.24 -3.37
N PRO A 82 -18.34 -1.81 -4.29
CA PRO A 82 -19.06 -3.07 -4.02
C PRO A 82 -18.08 -4.17 -3.64
N LEU A 83 -18.38 -4.96 -2.62
CA LEU A 83 -17.53 -6.08 -2.19
C LEU A 83 -17.35 -7.07 -3.36
N PRO A 84 -16.12 -7.37 -3.80
CA PRO A 84 -15.88 -8.42 -4.77
C PRO A 84 -16.39 -9.78 -4.27
N LYS A 85 -17.02 -10.58 -5.14
CA LYS A 85 -17.65 -11.87 -4.77
C LYS A 85 -16.73 -12.86 -4.05
N ASP A 86 -15.42 -12.79 -4.32
CA ASP A 86 -14.43 -13.72 -3.79
C ASP A 86 -13.73 -13.18 -2.52
N LEU A 87 -14.25 -12.10 -1.92
CA LEU A 87 -13.81 -11.54 -0.64
C LEU A 87 -14.94 -11.55 0.38
N THR A 88 -14.60 -11.87 1.62
CA THR A 88 -15.45 -11.56 2.77
C THR A 88 -15.23 -10.12 3.25
N LEU A 89 -16.17 -9.57 4.02
CA LEU A 89 -16.02 -8.26 4.66
C LEU A 89 -14.79 -8.19 5.58
N GLU A 90 -14.45 -9.30 6.25
CA GLU A 90 -13.26 -9.40 7.09
C GLU A 90 -11.99 -9.37 6.26
N GLU A 91 -11.89 -10.22 5.23
CA GLU A 91 -10.75 -10.24 4.31
C GLU A 91 -10.53 -8.86 3.68
N ALA A 92 -11.61 -8.17 3.29
CA ALA A 92 -11.51 -6.82 2.76
C ALA A 92 -10.79 -5.86 3.72
N MET A 93 -11.00 -5.96 5.03
CA MET A 93 -10.33 -5.11 6.03
C MET A 93 -8.98 -5.65 6.51
N ILE A 94 -8.68 -6.94 6.31
CA ILE A 94 -7.32 -7.48 6.43
C ILE A 94 -6.42 -6.83 5.37
N TYR A 95 -6.90 -6.67 4.13
CA TYR A 95 -6.19 -5.87 3.14
C TYR A 95 -6.24 -4.38 3.50
N GLY A 96 -7.45 -3.83 3.66
CA GLY A 96 -7.67 -2.41 3.95
C GLY A 96 -6.91 -1.48 2.98
N THR A 97 -6.58 -0.28 3.44
CA THR A 97 -5.74 0.67 2.68
C THR A 97 -4.34 0.11 2.44
N ALA A 98 -3.74 -0.61 3.39
CA ALA A 98 -2.37 -1.13 3.25
C ALA A 98 -2.21 -2.11 2.08
N GLY A 99 -3.08 -3.13 2.00
CA GLY A 99 -3.12 -4.13 0.94
C GLY A 99 -3.54 -3.54 -0.39
N TYR A 100 -4.55 -2.65 -0.39
CA TYR A 100 -4.91 -1.88 -1.58
C TYR A 100 -3.73 -1.09 -2.15
N THR A 101 -2.95 -0.44 -1.29
CA THR A 101 -1.79 0.34 -1.71
C THR A 101 -0.65 -0.56 -2.24
N ALA A 102 -0.46 -1.74 -1.64
CA ALA A 102 0.47 -2.74 -2.14
C ALA A 102 0.04 -3.26 -3.54
N GLY A 103 -1.22 -3.64 -3.71
CA GLY A 103 -1.75 -4.09 -4.99
C GLY A 103 -1.67 -3.01 -6.08
N LEU A 104 -1.96 -1.75 -5.74
CA LEU A 104 -1.78 -0.62 -6.66
C LEU A 104 -0.32 -0.40 -7.06
N ALA A 105 0.63 -0.64 -6.16
CA ALA A 105 2.05 -0.58 -6.47
C ALA A 105 2.47 -1.69 -7.43
N ILE A 106 2.03 -2.94 -7.17
CA ILE A 106 2.30 -4.09 -8.06
C ILE A 106 1.75 -3.82 -9.46
N GLU A 107 0.48 -3.44 -9.57
CA GLU A 107 -0.17 -3.07 -10.84
C GLU A 107 0.63 -2.03 -11.62
N LYS A 108 1.04 -0.94 -10.96
CA LYS A 108 1.81 0.12 -11.63
C LYS A 108 3.19 -0.36 -12.05
N LEU A 109 3.85 -1.22 -11.27
CA LEU A 109 5.15 -1.78 -11.64
C LEU A 109 5.01 -2.75 -12.84
N GLU A 110 4.00 -3.62 -12.85
CA GLU A 110 3.70 -4.52 -13.98
C GLU A 110 3.43 -3.75 -15.27
N HIS A 111 2.59 -2.70 -15.20
CA HIS A 111 2.35 -1.82 -16.36
C HIS A 111 3.59 -1.12 -16.89
N ASN A 112 4.64 -0.97 -16.09
CA ASN A 112 5.91 -0.38 -16.49
C ASN A 112 7.02 -1.44 -16.71
N GLY A 113 6.64 -2.71 -16.85
CA GLY A 113 7.53 -3.77 -17.32
C GLY A 113 8.21 -4.60 -16.22
N LEU A 114 7.65 -4.61 -15.00
CA LEU A 114 8.00 -5.63 -14.01
C LEU A 114 7.64 -7.02 -14.57
N SER A 115 8.54 -8.00 -14.46
CA SER A 115 8.33 -9.35 -15.00
C SER A 115 9.06 -10.41 -14.16
N ILE A 116 8.44 -11.58 -13.98
CA ILE A 116 9.02 -12.71 -13.25
C ILE A 116 10.31 -13.26 -13.89
N GLU A 117 10.57 -12.95 -15.16
CA GLU A 117 11.77 -13.40 -15.89
C GLU A 117 13.01 -12.54 -15.62
N LYS A 118 12.87 -11.45 -14.88
CA LYS A 118 13.95 -10.50 -14.56
C LYS A 118 14.51 -10.76 -13.15
N LYS A 119 15.28 -9.81 -12.62
CA LYS A 119 15.89 -9.89 -11.27
C LYS A 119 14.86 -9.85 -10.15
N ASP A 120 15.23 -10.24 -8.96
CA ASP A 120 14.36 -10.21 -7.78
C ASP A 120 13.80 -8.80 -7.46
N ILE A 121 12.65 -8.76 -6.79
CA ILE A 121 11.98 -7.55 -6.32
C ILE A 121 12.27 -7.31 -4.84
N LEU A 122 12.53 -6.06 -4.45
CA LEU A 122 12.76 -5.69 -3.05
C LEU A 122 11.47 -5.18 -2.40
N VAL A 123 11.13 -5.68 -1.22
CA VAL A 123 10.08 -5.09 -0.37
C VAL A 123 10.73 -4.48 0.88
N ARG A 124 10.66 -3.14 1.01
CA ARG A 124 11.14 -2.43 2.20
C ARG A 124 10.06 -2.37 3.27
N GLY A 125 10.47 -2.22 4.53
CA GLY A 125 9.51 -2.14 5.64
C GLY A 125 8.71 -3.43 5.79
N ALA A 126 9.34 -4.58 5.49
CA ALA A 126 8.70 -5.86 5.22
C ALA A 126 7.80 -6.40 6.35
N THR A 127 7.97 -5.93 7.59
CA THR A 127 7.15 -6.34 8.75
C THR A 127 5.96 -5.44 9.03
N GLY A 128 5.75 -4.37 8.26
CA GLY A 128 4.56 -3.50 8.35
C GLY A 128 3.46 -3.95 7.39
N GLY A 129 2.24 -3.41 7.54
CA GLY A 129 1.06 -3.88 6.79
C GLY A 129 1.24 -3.92 5.27
N VAL A 130 1.74 -2.83 4.67
CA VAL A 130 2.03 -2.79 3.21
C VAL A 130 3.08 -3.83 2.84
N GLY A 131 4.15 -3.94 3.62
CA GLY A 131 5.27 -4.84 3.32
C GLY A 131 4.89 -6.32 3.40
N THR A 132 4.16 -6.73 4.45
CA THR A 132 3.73 -8.13 4.60
C THR A 132 2.78 -8.55 3.49
N LEU A 133 1.82 -7.69 3.14
CA LEU A 133 0.85 -7.97 2.08
C LEU A 133 1.53 -7.97 0.71
N ALA A 134 2.45 -7.04 0.46
CA ALA A 134 3.23 -7.01 -0.78
C ALA A 134 4.05 -8.30 -1.00
N ILE A 135 4.67 -8.85 0.05
CA ILE A 135 5.42 -10.11 -0.07
C ILE A 135 4.49 -11.25 -0.48
N MET A 136 3.37 -11.42 0.22
CA MET A 136 2.40 -12.47 -0.07
C MET A 136 1.86 -12.37 -1.51
N MET A 137 1.51 -11.16 -1.94
CA MET A 137 0.98 -10.88 -3.27
C MET A 137 2.00 -11.10 -4.39
N LEU A 138 3.27 -10.78 -4.15
CA LEU A 138 4.33 -10.97 -5.15
C LEU A 138 4.71 -12.45 -5.27
N ASP A 139 4.77 -13.17 -4.14
CA ASP A 139 5.00 -14.61 -4.12
C ASP A 139 3.85 -15.36 -4.81
N SER A 140 2.59 -14.97 -4.56
CA SER A 140 1.41 -15.61 -5.18
C SER A 140 1.39 -15.52 -6.71
N ILE A 141 1.97 -14.46 -7.27
CA ILE A 141 2.09 -14.26 -8.73
C ILE A 141 3.48 -14.63 -9.28
N GLY A 142 4.34 -15.26 -8.47
CA GLY A 142 5.56 -15.94 -8.91
C GLY A 142 6.84 -15.10 -8.93
N PHE A 143 6.89 -13.97 -8.22
CA PHE A 143 8.12 -13.19 -8.07
C PHE A 143 9.01 -13.69 -6.94
N ASP A 144 10.31 -13.70 -7.18
CA ASP A 144 11.32 -13.85 -6.14
C ASP A 144 11.43 -12.55 -5.32
N VAL A 145 11.02 -12.61 -4.05
CA VAL A 145 10.98 -11.44 -3.17
C VAL A 145 12.14 -11.40 -2.18
N ILE A 146 12.86 -10.27 -2.17
CA ILE A 146 13.84 -9.92 -1.13
C ILE A 146 13.15 -9.00 -0.12
N ALA A 147 13.07 -9.40 1.14
CA ALA A 147 12.42 -8.63 2.20
C ALA A 147 13.46 -7.85 3.03
N SER A 148 13.34 -6.53 3.12
CA SER A 148 14.18 -5.68 3.96
C SER A 148 13.47 -5.28 5.26
N THR A 149 14.04 -5.66 6.40
CA THR A 149 13.50 -5.30 7.73
C THR A 149 14.59 -4.86 8.71
N GLY A 150 14.20 -4.03 9.68
CA GLY A 150 15.05 -3.70 10.84
C GLY A 150 14.72 -4.51 12.09
N LYS A 151 13.69 -5.37 12.03
CA LYS A 151 13.24 -6.15 13.18
C LYS A 151 14.03 -7.45 13.24
N LYS A 152 14.82 -7.62 14.31
CA LYS A 152 15.53 -8.88 14.58
C LYS A 152 14.52 -10.02 14.81
N GLY A 153 14.87 -11.23 14.35
CA GLY A 153 14.03 -12.42 14.52
C GLY A 153 12.77 -12.46 13.65
N ALA A 154 12.63 -11.58 12.66
CA ALA A 154 11.50 -11.59 11.73
C ALA A 154 11.73 -12.48 10.49
N GLU A 155 12.91 -13.09 10.35
CA GLU A 155 13.32 -13.83 9.15
C GLU A 155 12.38 -15.00 8.83
N ASP A 156 12.18 -15.92 9.77
CA ASP A 156 11.33 -17.10 9.57
C ASP A 156 9.89 -16.71 9.22
N LYS A 157 9.36 -15.67 9.88
CA LYS A 157 8.02 -15.15 9.59
C LYS A 157 7.93 -14.59 8.18
N LEU A 158 8.93 -13.85 7.71
CA LEU A 158 8.91 -13.25 6.37
C LEU A 158 9.11 -14.31 5.28
N LYS A 159 9.95 -15.32 5.53
CA LYS A 159 10.07 -16.48 4.63
C LYS A 159 8.78 -17.28 4.53
N ALA A 160 8.09 -17.48 5.67
CA ALA A 160 6.77 -18.12 5.69
C ALA A 160 5.68 -17.33 4.94
N LEU A 161 5.89 -16.04 4.69
CA LEU A 161 5.00 -15.20 3.88
C LEU A 161 5.36 -15.19 2.39
N GLY A 162 6.46 -15.82 1.97
CA GLY A 162 6.90 -15.86 0.56
C GLY A 162 8.22 -15.11 0.27
N ALA A 163 8.92 -14.59 1.27
CA ALA A 163 10.23 -13.98 1.02
C ALA A 163 11.29 -15.05 0.72
N LYS A 164 11.96 -14.95 -0.43
CA LYS A 164 13.12 -15.78 -0.81
C LYS A 164 14.33 -15.51 0.07
N GLU A 165 14.59 -14.23 0.34
CA GLU A 165 15.70 -13.77 1.18
C GLU A 165 15.24 -12.64 2.10
N VAL A 166 15.85 -12.54 3.27
CA VAL A 166 15.61 -11.44 4.21
C VAL A 166 16.91 -10.70 4.47
N ILE A 167 16.92 -9.40 4.24
CA ILE A 167 18.08 -8.53 4.44
C ILE A 167 17.80 -7.49 5.54
N SER A 168 18.89 -6.99 6.13
CA SER A 168 18.82 -5.86 7.07
C SER A 168 18.44 -4.57 6.34
N ARG A 169 18.11 -3.53 7.10
CA ARG A 169 17.86 -2.18 6.57
C ARG A 169 19.05 -1.71 5.74
N ILE A 170 18.73 -1.17 4.56
CA ILE A 170 19.71 -0.56 3.68
C ILE A 170 20.09 0.81 4.25
N ALA A 171 21.36 0.96 4.63
CA ALA A 171 21.91 2.18 5.18
C ALA A 171 22.30 3.18 4.09
N ASN A 172 22.20 4.47 4.37
CA ASN A 172 22.67 5.55 3.49
C ASN A 172 24.19 5.74 3.63
N SER A 173 24.99 4.82 3.08
CA SER A 173 26.45 4.78 3.33
C SER A 173 27.33 5.03 2.11
N ASP A 174 26.88 4.68 0.90
CA ASP A 174 27.71 4.79 -0.29
C ASP A 174 27.45 6.11 -1.04
N GLN A 175 28.55 6.86 -1.27
CA GLN A 175 28.55 8.18 -1.93
C GLN A 175 28.60 8.07 -3.46
N LYS A 176 28.77 6.86 -4.03
CA LYS A 176 28.76 6.68 -5.48
C LYS A 176 27.38 7.01 -6.05
N ALA A 177 27.39 7.71 -7.18
CA ALA A 177 26.20 7.99 -7.97
C ALA A 177 25.48 6.74 -8.51
N LEU A 178 26.23 5.66 -8.76
CA LEU A 178 25.72 4.40 -9.29
C LEU A 178 26.27 3.24 -8.44
N GLY A 179 25.37 2.38 -7.96
CA GLY A 179 25.70 1.17 -7.21
C GLY A 179 25.68 -0.09 -8.09
N LYS A 180 25.92 -1.25 -7.47
CA LYS A 180 25.70 -2.56 -8.11
C LYS A 180 24.22 -2.71 -8.49
N ARG A 181 23.94 -3.28 -9.67
CA ARG A 181 22.58 -3.52 -10.18
C ARG A 181 21.99 -4.77 -9.54
N THR A 182 20.98 -4.60 -8.69
CA THR A 182 20.49 -5.63 -7.77
C THR A 182 19.04 -6.01 -8.04
N TRP A 183 18.12 -5.03 -8.13
CA TRP A 183 16.68 -5.30 -8.19
C TRP A 183 16.06 -4.73 -9.46
N GLN A 184 15.05 -5.42 -10.00
CA GLN A 184 14.24 -4.88 -11.10
C GLN A 184 13.18 -3.88 -10.59
N GLY A 185 12.73 -4.08 -9.36
CA GLY A 185 11.58 -3.39 -8.80
C GLY A 185 11.74 -3.27 -7.29
N VAL A 186 11.11 -2.25 -6.71
CA VAL A 186 11.06 -2.05 -5.27
C VAL A 186 9.67 -1.57 -4.85
N ILE A 187 9.10 -2.17 -3.81
CA ILE A 187 7.93 -1.63 -3.09
C ILE A 187 8.44 -0.96 -1.82
N ASP A 188 8.21 0.36 -1.71
CA ASP A 188 8.81 1.19 -0.68
C ASP A 188 7.80 1.99 0.16
N PRO A 189 7.30 1.42 1.28
CA PRO A 189 6.56 2.17 2.29
C PRO A 189 7.48 2.99 3.24
N VAL A 190 8.80 2.95 3.06
CA VAL A 190 9.76 3.50 4.01
C VAL A 190 10.22 4.91 3.63
N GLY A 191 10.58 5.12 2.36
CA GLY A 191 11.10 6.41 1.88
C GLY A 191 12.40 6.81 2.56
N GLY A 192 12.52 8.11 2.86
CA GLY A 192 13.65 8.74 3.55
C GLY A 192 14.97 8.74 2.77
N GLU A 193 16.04 9.14 3.44
CA GLU A 193 17.36 9.31 2.81
C GLU A 193 17.92 8.02 2.21
N SER A 194 17.55 6.86 2.76
CA SER A 194 17.96 5.55 2.25
C SER A 194 17.32 5.18 0.91
N LEU A 195 16.25 5.87 0.46
CA LEU A 195 15.69 5.70 -0.88
C LEU A 195 16.72 6.02 -1.97
N SER A 196 17.64 6.96 -1.74
CA SER A 196 18.74 7.27 -2.66
C SER A 196 19.61 6.04 -2.99
N GLN A 197 19.84 5.18 -1.99
CA GLN A 197 20.62 3.97 -2.12
C GLN A 197 19.90 2.89 -2.91
N ILE A 198 18.56 2.87 -2.83
CA ILE A 198 17.72 1.99 -3.62
C ILE A 198 17.81 2.38 -5.09
N VAL A 199 17.55 3.66 -5.39
CA VAL A 199 17.46 4.18 -6.76
C VAL A 199 18.73 3.89 -7.55
N LYS A 200 19.92 4.07 -6.94
CA LYS A 200 21.19 3.79 -7.64
C LYS A 200 21.55 2.30 -7.77
N GLN A 201 20.84 1.41 -7.08
CA GLN A 201 21.04 -0.05 -7.14
C GLN A 201 20.00 -0.76 -8.01
N LEU A 202 19.00 -0.04 -8.52
CA LEU A 202 18.07 -0.57 -9.51
C LEU A 202 18.83 -0.97 -10.79
N ASP A 203 18.35 -2.05 -11.42
CA ASP A 203 18.83 -2.50 -12.72
C ASP A 203 18.38 -1.57 -13.85
N TYR A 204 18.78 -1.85 -15.08
CA TYR A 204 18.28 -1.13 -16.25
C TYR A 204 16.75 -1.18 -16.32
N ASN A 205 16.16 -0.01 -16.51
CA ASN A 205 14.73 0.25 -16.49
C ASN A 205 14.04 -0.22 -15.20
N GLY A 206 14.82 -0.32 -14.11
CA GLY A 206 14.31 -0.70 -12.81
C GLY A 206 13.51 0.42 -12.16
N MET A 207 12.60 0.05 -11.27
CA MET A 207 11.60 0.98 -10.74
C MET A 207 11.45 0.88 -9.23
N VAL A 208 11.07 1.97 -8.58
CA VAL A 208 10.63 1.97 -7.18
C VAL A 208 9.25 2.60 -7.06
N ALA A 209 8.31 1.86 -6.47
CA ALA A 209 7.00 2.33 -6.07
C ALA A 209 7.08 2.93 -4.67
N VAL A 210 7.06 4.26 -4.59
CA VAL A 210 7.14 5.01 -3.32
C VAL A 210 5.73 5.20 -2.76
N ILE A 211 5.51 4.60 -1.60
CA ILE A 211 4.20 4.52 -0.92
C ILE A 211 4.18 5.37 0.36
N GLY A 212 5.27 5.35 1.12
CA GLY A 212 5.27 5.86 2.49
C GLY A 212 6.58 6.53 2.89
N MET A 213 6.59 7.03 4.11
CA MET A 213 7.63 7.94 4.61
C MET A 213 8.07 7.61 6.05
N THR A 214 8.01 6.34 6.48
CA THR A 214 8.32 5.99 7.87
C THR A 214 9.77 6.35 8.28
N ALA A 215 10.68 6.49 7.32
CA ALA A 215 12.05 6.97 7.53
C ALA A 215 12.25 8.45 7.17
N GLY A 216 11.17 9.19 6.94
CA GLY A 216 11.19 10.61 6.62
C GLY A 216 10.75 10.93 5.17
N ALA A 217 10.43 12.21 4.95
CA ALA A 217 9.89 12.72 3.69
C ALA A 217 10.97 13.25 2.72
N LYS A 218 12.23 13.34 3.16
CA LYS A 218 13.32 13.89 2.35
C LYS A 218 13.94 12.80 1.47
N PHE A 219 14.18 13.15 0.21
CA PHE A 219 14.87 12.33 -0.77
C PHE A 219 15.87 13.22 -1.52
N ASP A 220 17.13 12.81 -1.55
CA ASP A 220 18.22 13.45 -2.27
C ASP A 220 18.97 12.40 -3.09
N SER A 221 19.17 12.64 -4.39
CA SER A 221 19.80 11.68 -5.29
C SER A 221 20.38 12.36 -6.53
N SER A 222 21.31 11.66 -7.19
CA SER A 222 21.86 12.10 -8.47
C SER A 222 20.94 11.76 -9.64
N VAL A 223 21.05 12.48 -10.76
CA VAL A 223 20.34 12.19 -12.01
C VAL A 223 20.90 10.96 -12.75
N PHE A 224 22.09 10.47 -12.39
CA PHE A 224 22.77 9.39 -13.12
C PHE A 224 21.98 8.07 -13.23
N PRO A 225 21.29 7.55 -12.18
CA PRO A 225 20.46 6.36 -12.31
C PRO A 225 19.36 6.51 -13.38
N PHE A 226 18.78 7.70 -13.49
CA PHE A 226 17.69 7.98 -14.42
C PHE A 226 18.20 8.02 -15.87
N ILE A 227 19.21 8.85 -16.14
CA ILE A 227 19.65 9.09 -17.52
C ILE A 227 20.55 7.97 -18.07
N LEU A 228 21.26 7.23 -17.20
CA LEU A 228 22.18 6.16 -17.63
C LEU A 228 21.60 4.75 -17.49
N ARG A 229 20.53 4.57 -16.71
CA ARG A 229 19.88 3.26 -16.52
C ARG A 229 18.38 3.27 -16.77
N GLY A 230 17.75 4.41 -17.08
CA GLY A 230 16.31 4.47 -17.31
C GLY A 230 15.47 4.18 -16.06
N VAL A 231 16.05 4.38 -14.87
CA VAL A 231 15.36 4.12 -13.60
C VAL A 231 14.17 5.06 -13.42
N SER A 232 13.07 4.56 -12.84
CA SER A 232 11.89 5.35 -12.53
C SER A 232 11.51 5.34 -11.04
N ILE A 233 11.02 6.48 -10.56
CA ILE A 233 10.34 6.61 -9.26
C ILE A 233 8.86 6.81 -9.53
N ILE A 234 8.03 5.90 -9.01
CA ILE A 234 6.59 5.87 -9.25
C ILE A 234 5.88 6.19 -7.94
N GLY A 235 5.15 7.30 -7.91
CA GLY A 235 4.33 7.69 -6.76
C GLY A 235 3.05 6.85 -6.67
N ILE A 236 2.78 6.32 -5.48
CA ILE A 236 1.57 5.57 -5.18
C ILE A 236 0.69 6.39 -4.23
N ASP A 237 -0.46 6.83 -4.73
CA ASP A 237 -1.51 7.45 -3.92
C ASP A 237 -2.75 6.56 -3.94
N SER A 238 -3.14 6.07 -2.78
CA SER A 238 -4.36 5.28 -2.59
C SER A 238 -5.58 6.12 -2.20
N VAL A 239 -5.41 7.40 -1.86
CA VAL A 239 -6.49 8.22 -1.31
C VAL A 239 -7.50 8.58 -2.39
N TYR A 240 -7.03 9.14 -3.51
CA TYR A 240 -7.90 9.63 -4.58
C TYR A 240 -7.74 8.85 -5.89
N THR A 241 -7.43 7.55 -5.79
CA THR A 241 -7.40 6.69 -6.97
C THR A 241 -8.74 6.68 -7.70
N GLU A 242 -8.71 6.80 -9.02
CA GLU A 242 -9.90 6.77 -9.87
C GLU A 242 -10.71 5.48 -9.65
N MET A 243 -12.04 5.58 -9.58
CA MET A 243 -12.90 4.47 -9.14
C MET A 243 -12.77 3.24 -10.04
N ARG A 244 -12.53 3.40 -11.36
CA ARG A 244 -12.28 2.28 -12.27
C ARG A 244 -11.03 1.48 -11.86
N GLN A 245 -9.94 2.19 -11.56
CA GLN A 245 -8.70 1.57 -11.07
C GLN A 245 -8.91 0.98 -9.66
N ARG A 246 -9.61 1.69 -8.76
CA ARG A 246 -9.91 1.18 -7.42
C ARG A 246 -10.65 -0.16 -7.46
N LYS A 247 -11.71 -0.25 -8.27
CA LYS A 247 -12.44 -1.51 -8.52
C LYS A 247 -11.57 -2.57 -9.20
N HIS A 248 -10.60 -2.18 -10.00
CA HIS A 248 -9.66 -3.14 -10.59
C HIS A 248 -8.75 -3.77 -9.55
N ILE A 249 -8.11 -2.96 -8.71
CA ILE A 249 -7.22 -3.46 -7.66
C ILE A 249 -7.98 -4.35 -6.68
N TRP A 250 -9.17 -3.96 -6.20
CA TRP A 250 -9.98 -4.81 -5.32
C TRP A 250 -10.36 -6.15 -5.96
N ARG A 251 -10.58 -6.20 -7.29
CA ARG A 251 -10.79 -7.48 -7.98
C ARG A 251 -9.53 -8.34 -8.04
N ARG A 252 -8.34 -7.73 -8.12
CA ARG A 252 -7.07 -8.47 -8.06
C ARG A 252 -6.82 -9.02 -6.66
N LEU A 253 -7.07 -8.22 -5.61
CA LEU A 253 -7.02 -8.66 -4.21
C LEU A 253 -7.99 -9.81 -3.89
N ALA A 254 -9.08 -9.91 -4.65
CA ALA A 254 -10.02 -11.02 -4.55
C ALA A 254 -9.57 -12.29 -5.31
N LYS A 255 -8.50 -12.21 -6.11
CA LYS A 255 -8.12 -13.24 -7.08
C LYS A 255 -6.62 -13.56 -7.05
N ASP A 256 -5.84 -12.93 -7.93
CA ASP A 256 -4.42 -13.24 -8.16
C ASP A 256 -3.52 -12.69 -7.05
N LEU A 257 -3.93 -11.58 -6.42
CA LEU A 257 -3.23 -10.95 -5.29
C LEU A 257 -3.86 -11.30 -3.93
N LYS A 258 -4.58 -12.43 -3.85
CA LYS A 258 -5.23 -12.85 -2.62
C LYS A 258 -4.21 -13.45 -1.65
#